data_AF-A0A938AU67-F1
#
_entry.id   AF-A0A938AU67-F1
#
_cell.length_a   1.000
_cell.length_b   1.000
_cell.length_c   1.000
_cell.angle_alpha   90.00
_cell.angle_beta   90.00
_cell.angle_gamma   90.00
#
_symmetry.space_group_name_H-M   'P 1'
#
loop_
_entity.id
_entity.type
_entity.pdbx_description
1 polymer ?
#
loop_
_entity_poly.entity_id
_entity_poly.type
_entity_poly.pdbx_seq_one_letter_code
_entity_poly.pdbx_strand_id
1 'polypeptide(L)'
;MGKTWAVTDFAERHFSGRAHVVDLERRRDLHAVFSGDLGAMRLLSQLEVVLDSRIQPGRDLLFLDEIQACPRALVALRYFYEDVPQLHVIGAGSLVEFALGEHSFPVGRVRFLNVYPMTFLEFLWATGHDVAAEVIAAGPAALTAAEHQRMLSLLREYLFVGGLPEAVSRYAETGLLREAFQAHDDLIEAYRADFGKYAPRVDRHTLDDVLVGVARSVGTQIKYSRLTDARSPATVKNALGLLERARVLHRVTAVSHVGLPVAAGATSRRFKAILADLGMIHRLSGAAL
;
A
#
# COMPACT_ATOMS: atom_id res chain seq x y z
N MET A 1 9.04 -6.80 -6.63
CA MET A 1 9.29 -6.53 -5.19
C MET A 1 7.97 -6.28 -4.47
N GLY A 2 7.66 -6.96 -3.36
CA GLY A 2 6.38 -6.80 -2.62
C GLY A 2 6.60 -6.71 -1.11
N LYS A 3 5.52 -6.48 -0.33
CA LYS A 3 5.58 -6.35 1.15
C LYS A 3 6.29 -7.56 1.80
N THR A 4 5.90 -8.77 1.39
CA THR A 4 6.49 -10.04 1.83
C THR A 4 7.98 -10.11 1.57
N TRP A 5 8.39 -9.74 0.35
CA TRP A 5 9.81 -9.73 -0.03
C TRP A 5 10.60 -8.71 0.80
N ALA A 6 10.08 -7.49 0.97
CA ALA A 6 10.75 -6.44 1.72
C ALA A 6 10.98 -6.83 3.20
N VAL A 7 9.99 -7.48 3.82
CA VAL A 7 10.12 -7.96 5.20
C VAL A 7 11.10 -9.14 5.29
N THR A 8 11.05 -10.05 4.31
CA THR A 8 11.95 -11.22 4.29
C THR A 8 13.41 -10.80 4.10
N ASP A 9 13.68 -9.95 3.11
CA ASP A 9 15.02 -9.40 2.86
C ASP A 9 15.54 -8.58 4.05
N PHE A 10 14.68 -7.76 4.68
CA PHE A 10 15.02 -7.07 5.93
C PHE A 10 15.39 -8.05 7.05
N ALA A 11 14.64 -9.13 7.20
CA ALA A 11 14.90 -10.14 8.22
C ALA A 11 16.25 -10.81 8.01
N GLU A 12 16.55 -11.24 6.78
CA GLU A 12 17.81 -11.88 6.40
C GLU A 12 19.03 -10.99 6.64
N ARG A 13 18.90 -9.68 6.41
CA ARG A 13 20.02 -8.74 6.55
C ARG A 13 20.26 -8.26 7.98
N HIS A 14 19.23 -8.23 8.82
CA HIS A 14 19.30 -7.54 10.11
C HIS A 14 19.06 -8.43 11.33
N PHE A 15 18.53 -9.65 11.19
CA PHE A 15 18.29 -10.55 12.31
C PHE A 15 19.39 -11.60 12.41
N SER A 16 19.85 -11.85 13.63
CA SER A 16 20.80 -12.93 13.93
C SER A 16 20.14 -14.30 14.06
N GLY A 17 18.80 -14.31 14.18
CA GLY A 17 17.96 -15.49 14.27
C GLY A 17 17.16 -15.74 12.98
N ARG A 18 16.12 -16.56 13.08
CA ARG A 18 15.28 -16.98 11.93
C ARG A 18 14.10 -16.03 11.74
N ALA A 19 13.71 -15.83 10.48
CA ALA A 19 12.41 -15.28 10.12
C ALA A 19 11.36 -16.41 10.05
N HIS A 20 10.39 -16.38 10.96
CA HIS A 20 9.26 -17.30 10.98
C HIS A 20 8.11 -16.67 10.21
N VAL A 21 8.04 -16.97 8.91
CA VAL A 21 7.02 -16.42 8.00
C VAL A 21 5.74 -17.23 8.07
N VAL A 22 4.64 -16.57 8.39
CA VAL A 22 3.31 -17.14 8.56
C VAL A 22 2.33 -16.39 7.66
N ASP A 23 2.07 -16.95 6.48
CA ASP A 23 1.03 -16.45 5.58
C ASP A 23 -0.35 -16.91 6.09
N LEU A 24 -1.09 -15.98 6.69
CA LEU A 24 -2.38 -16.27 7.30
C LEU A 24 -3.51 -16.47 6.29
N GLU A 25 -3.35 -16.07 5.03
CA GLU A 25 -4.32 -16.38 3.98
C GLU A 25 -4.18 -17.82 3.51
N ARG A 26 -2.93 -18.29 3.32
CA ARG A 26 -2.61 -19.66 2.91
C ARG A 26 -2.76 -20.66 4.05
N ARG A 27 -2.31 -20.32 5.26
CA ARG A 27 -2.33 -21.19 6.45
C ARG A 27 -3.55 -20.91 7.34
N ARG A 28 -4.75 -21.16 6.80
CA ARG A 28 -6.00 -20.98 7.57
C ARG A 28 -6.10 -21.89 8.79
N ASP A 29 -5.39 -23.02 8.78
CA ASP A 29 -5.23 -23.90 9.94
C ASP A 29 -4.68 -23.17 11.17
N LEU A 30 -3.79 -22.19 10.96
CA LEU A 30 -3.20 -21.38 12.03
C LEU A 30 -4.16 -20.38 12.66
N HIS A 31 -5.34 -20.14 12.07
CA HIS A 31 -6.35 -19.26 12.67
C HIS A 31 -6.83 -19.80 14.02
N ALA A 32 -6.84 -21.13 14.19
CA ALA A 32 -7.19 -21.78 15.44
C ALA A 32 -6.23 -21.42 16.58
N VAL A 33 -4.95 -21.14 16.29
CA VAL A 33 -3.98 -20.69 17.30
C VAL A 33 -4.43 -19.39 17.95
N PHE A 34 -4.93 -18.46 17.13
CA PHE A 34 -5.44 -17.16 17.59
C PHE A 34 -6.88 -17.21 18.12
N SER A 35 -7.51 -18.38 18.14
CA SER A 35 -8.82 -18.58 18.77
C SER A 35 -8.71 -18.69 20.30
N GLY A 36 -9.78 -18.38 21.04
CA GLY A 36 -9.79 -18.49 22.51
C GLY A 36 -9.04 -17.37 23.24
N ASP A 37 -8.11 -17.72 24.12
CA ASP A 37 -7.32 -16.78 24.93
C ASP A 37 -6.11 -16.22 24.16
N LEU A 38 -5.86 -14.91 24.15
CA LEU A 38 -4.76 -14.31 23.38
C LEU A 38 -3.45 -14.13 24.17
N GLY A 39 -3.30 -14.78 25.33
CA GLY A 39 -2.06 -14.75 26.11
C GLY A 39 -0.82 -15.10 25.28
N ALA A 40 0.17 -14.21 25.26
CA ALA A 40 1.28 -14.28 24.31
C ALA A 40 2.11 -15.56 24.42
N MET A 41 2.38 -16.04 25.63
CA MET A 41 3.15 -17.27 25.86
C MET A 41 2.42 -18.51 25.31
N ARG A 42 1.08 -18.55 25.42
CA ARG A 42 0.25 -19.62 24.86
C ARG A 42 0.33 -19.60 23.33
N LEU A 43 0.15 -18.41 22.74
CA LEU A 43 0.21 -18.21 21.29
C LEU A 43 1.58 -18.61 20.75
N LEU A 44 2.66 -18.14 21.38
CA LEU A 44 4.03 -18.50 21.00
C LEU A 44 4.25 -20.01 21.06
N SER A 45 3.91 -20.66 22.18
CA SER A 45 4.08 -22.10 22.32
C SER A 45 3.31 -22.89 21.25
N GLN A 46 2.09 -22.46 20.90
CA GLN A 46 1.32 -23.11 19.84
C GLN A 46 1.90 -22.85 18.45
N LEU A 47 2.35 -21.62 18.17
CA LEU A 47 3.03 -21.30 16.92
C LEU A 47 4.31 -22.14 16.77
N GLU A 48 5.12 -22.27 17.82
CA GLU A 48 6.33 -23.10 17.80
C GLU A 48 6.04 -24.55 17.45
N VAL A 49 4.96 -25.12 18.03
CA VAL A 49 4.54 -26.50 17.76
C VAL A 49 4.07 -26.66 16.30
N VAL A 50 3.24 -25.74 15.79
CA VAL A 50 2.69 -25.88 14.44
C VAL A 50 3.71 -25.53 13.35
N LEU A 51 4.67 -24.66 13.65
CA LEU A 51 5.78 -24.32 12.77
C LEU A 51 6.97 -25.28 12.89
N ASP A 52 6.91 -26.22 13.85
CA ASP A 52 7.99 -27.13 14.21
C ASP A 52 9.34 -26.39 14.37
N SER A 53 9.31 -25.27 15.09
CA SER A 53 10.41 -24.33 15.13
C SER A 53 10.35 -23.48 16.40
N ARG A 54 11.45 -23.39 17.14
CA ARG A 54 11.54 -22.50 18.31
C ARG A 54 11.60 -21.05 17.86
N ILE A 55 10.83 -20.18 18.51
CA ILE A 55 10.81 -18.74 18.28
C ILE A 55 11.55 -18.10 19.45
N GLN A 56 12.75 -17.59 19.21
CA GLN A 56 13.62 -17.00 20.22
C GLN A 56 13.43 -15.48 20.30
N PRO A 57 12.77 -14.94 21.34
CA PRO A 57 12.65 -13.50 21.52
C PRO A 57 14.03 -12.83 21.59
N GLY A 58 14.15 -11.63 21.01
CA GLY A 58 15.39 -10.86 20.92
C GLY A 58 16.34 -11.29 19.78
N ARG A 59 16.04 -12.38 19.08
CA ARG A 59 16.86 -12.89 17.97
C ARG A 59 16.09 -13.14 16.70
N ASP A 60 14.91 -13.75 16.83
CA ASP A 60 14.06 -14.14 15.72
C ASP A 60 13.04 -13.05 15.36
N LEU A 61 12.52 -13.13 14.13
CA LEU A 61 11.40 -12.34 13.67
C LEU A 61 10.18 -13.24 13.46
N LEU A 62 9.05 -12.93 14.10
CA LEU A 62 7.76 -13.49 13.73
C LEU A 62 7.11 -12.60 12.67
N PHE A 63 6.98 -13.10 11.45
CA PHE A 63 6.35 -12.36 10.36
C PHE A 63 4.97 -12.95 10.05
N LEU A 64 3.91 -12.19 10.37
CA LEU A 64 2.52 -12.53 10.07
C LEU A 64 2.09 -11.83 8.78
N ASP A 65 2.15 -12.54 7.66
CA ASP A 65 1.76 -12.01 6.35
C ASP A 65 0.25 -12.18 6.10
N GLU A 66 -0.30 -11.29 5.27
CA GLU A 66 -1.72 -11.12 5.03
C GLU A 66 -2.56 -11.14 6.33
N ILE A 67 -2.09 -10.41 7.35
CA ILE A 67 -2.61 -10.44 8.72
C ILE A 67 -4.10 -10.08 8.82
N GLN A 68 -4.64 -9.33 7.86
CA GLN A 68 -6.08 -9.05 7.78
C GLN A 68 -6.94 -10.30 7.58
N ALA A 69 -6.37 -11.40 7.06
CA ALA A 69 -7.07 -12.67 6.91
C ALA A 69 -7.43 -13.29 8.27
N CYS A 70 -6.72 -12.93 9.35
CA CYS A 70 -7.02 -13.35 10.71
C CYS A 70 -7.11 -12.13 11.66
N PRO A 71 -8.29 -11.49 11.78
CA PRO A 71 -8.46 -10.30 12.63
C PRO A 71 -8.02 -10.51 14.10
N ARG A 72 -8.13 -11.74 14.60
CA ARG A 72 -7.67 -12.10 15.94
C ARG A 72 -6.15 -12.06 16.09
N ALA A 73 -5.39 -12.29 15.02
CA ALA A 73 -3.94 -12.12 15.02
C ALA A 73 -3.54 -10.64 15.14
N LEU A 74 -4.34 -9.72 14.57
CA LEU A 74 -4.14 -8.27 14.80
C LEU A 74 -4.32 -7.90 16.27
N VAL A 75 -5.34 -8.44 16.94
CA VAL A 75 -5.56 -8.22 18.38
C VAL A 75 -4.41 -8.82 19.20
N ALA A 76 -3.89 -9.98 18.79
CA ALA A 76 -2.77 -10.64 19.45
C ALA A 76 -1.48 -9.80 19.49
N LEU A 77 -1.28 -8.88 18.54
CA LEU A 77 -0.12 -7.98 18.52
C LEU A 77 0.03 -7.17 19.82
N ARG A 78 -1.09 -6.82 20.46
CA ARG A 78 -1.07 -6.16 21.78
C ARG A 78 -0.36 -7.02 22.82
N TYR A 79 -0.76 -8.28 22.92
CA TYR A 79 -0.27 -9.19 23.95
C TYR A 79 1.18 -9.59 23.67
N PHE A 80 1.56 -9.78 22.41
CA PHE A 80 2.97 -9.94 22.06
C PHE A 80 3.83 -8.77 22.54
N TYR A 81 3.35 -7.53 22.35
CA TYR A 81 4.05 -6.34 22.82
C TYR A 81 4.08 -6.23 24.36
N GLU A 82 2.96 -6.48 25.04
CA GLU A 82 2.83 -6.30 26.50
C GLU A 82 3.52 -7.42 27.29
N ASP A 83 3.34 -8.67 26.89
CA ASP A 83 3.77 -9.84 27.67
C ASP A 83 5.17 -10.34 27.25
N VAL A 84 5.57 -10.15 25.99
CA VAL A 84 6.86 -10.62 25.44
C VAL A 84 7.55 -9.50 24.65
N PRO A 85 7.97 -8.40 25.30
CA PRO A 85 8.47 -7.20 24.61
C PRO A 85 9.74 -7.41 23.78
N GLN A 86 10.47 -8.50 24.02
CA GLN A 86 11.66 -8.89 23.24
C GLN A 86 11.28 -9.58 21.92
N LEU A 87 10.04 -10.05 21.75
CA LEU A 87 9.59 -10.68 20.52
C LEU A 87 9.46 -9.62 19.44
N HIS A 88 10.21 -9.81 18.35
CA HIS A 88 10.06 -8.97 17.17
C HIS A 88 8.94 -9.53 16.31
N VAL A 89 7.91 -8.70 16.07
CA VAL A 89 6.75 -9.07 15.25
C VAL A 89 6.55 -8.05 14.15
N ILE A 90 6.42 -8.52 12.91
CA ILE A 90 5.94 -7.71 11.79
C ILE A 90 4.63 -8.33 11.31
N GLY A 91 3.60 -7.51 11.14
CA GLY A 91 2.38 -7.87 10.42
C GLY A 91 2.37 -7.12 9.08
N ALA A 92 2.19 -7.83 7.97
CA ALA A 92 1.95 -7.21 6.67
C ALA A 92 0.57 -7.58 6.16
N GLY A 93 -0.03 -6.67 5.40
CA GLY A 93 -1.37 -6.86 4.91
C GLY A 93 -1.86 -5.68 4.11
N SER A 94 -2.69 -5.95 3.11
CA SER A 94 -3.47 -4.92 2.44
C SER A 94 -4.74 -4.65 3.26
N LEU A 95 -5.26 -3.41 3.26
CA LEU A 95 -6.57 -3.09 3.86
C LEU A 95 -6.71 -3.44 5.36
N VAL A 96 -5.62 -3.46 6.12
CA VAL A 96 -5.62 -3.80 7.56
C VAL A 96 -6.65 -2.96 8.35
N GLU A 97 -6.86 -1.70 7.96
CA GLU A 97 -7.85 -0.79 8.56
C GLU A 97 -9.32 -1.26 8.42
N PHE A 98 -9.61 -2.24 7.56
CA PHE A 98 -10.94 -2.82 7.36
C PHE A 98 -11.11 -4.18 8.04
N ALA A 99 -10.01 -4.83 8.39
CA ALA A 99 -9.99 -6.21 8.88
C ALA A 99 -10.68 -6.39 10.24
N LEU A 100 -10.71 -5.34 11.04
CA LEU A 100 -10.96 -5.46 12.48
C LEU A 100 -12.42 -5.70 12.83
N GLY A 101 -13.38 -5.40 11.95
CA GLY A 101 -14.80 -5.62 12.23
C GLY A 101 -15.24 -5.02 13.57
N GLU A 102 -15.66 -5.88 14.50
CA GLU A 102 -16.07 -5.54 15.88
C GLU A 102 -14.91 -5.52 16.89
N HIS A 103 -13.73 -5.98 16.52
CA HIS A 103 -12.57 -6.02 17.40
C HIS A 103 -11.88 -4.65 17.47
N SER A 104 -11.37 -4.30 18.66
CA SER A 104 -10.63 -3.07 18.84
C SER A 104 -9.20 -3.21 18.31
N PHE A 105 -8.72 -2.18 17.60
CA PHE A 105 -7.32 -2.12 17.21
C PHE A 105 -6.43 -1.88 18.44
N PRO A 106 -5.24 -2.50 18.53
CA PRO A 106 -4.32 -2.31 19.65
C PRO A 106 -3.59 -0.95 19.59
N VAL A 107 -4.33 0.13 19.83
CA VAL A 107 -3.84 1.52 19.77
C VAL A 107 -2.67 1.72 20.75
N GLY A 108 -1.58 2.30 20.24
CA GLY A 108 -0.37 2.58 21.03
C GLY A 108 0.54 1.38 21.27
N ARG A 109 0.20 0.18 20.77
CA ARG A 109 1.07 -1.03 20.80
C ARG A 109 1.58 -1.44 19.43
N VAL A 110 0.99 -0.89 18.36
CA VAL A 110 1.38 -1.16 16.98
C VAL A 110 1.85 0.13 16.32
N ARG A 111 2.94 0.02 15.55
CA ARG A 111 3.43 1.07 14.67
C ARG A 111 3.16 0.68 13.23
N PHE A 112 2.54 1.58 12.48
CA PHE A 112 2.33 1.39 11.04
C PHE A 112 3.51 1.91 10.24
N LEU A 113 3.90 1.14 9.22
CA LEU A 113 4.80 1.55 8.16
C LEU A 113 4.06 1.36 6.84
N ASN A 114 3.95 2.44 6.07
CA ASN A 114 3.26 2.42 4.78
C ASN A 114 4.29 2.21 3.67
N VAL A 115 4.00 1.26 2.78
CA VAL A 115 4.77 1.03 1.55
C VAL A 115 3.98 1.59 0.38
N TYR A 116 4.65 2.40 -0.44
CA TYR A 116 4.06 3.04 -1.62
C TYR A 116 4.68 2.44 -2.90
N PRO A 117 4.08 2.69 -4.07
CA PRO A 117 4.73 2.38 -5.34
C PRO A 117 6.13 3.01 -5.44
N MET A 118 6.96 2.36 -6.25
CA MET A 118 8.35 2.75 -6.49
C MET A 118 8.42 4.19 -6.98
N THR A 119 9.35 4.94 -6.44
CA THR A 119 9.70 6.29 -6.87
C THR A 119 10.37 6.26 -8.25
N PHE A 120 10.49 7.42 -8.88
CA PHE A 120 11.26 7.55 -10.12
C PHE A 120 12.72 7.08 -9.95
N LEU A 121 13.33 7.35 -8.80
CA LEU A 121 14.69 6.89 -8.48
C LEU A 121 14.77 5.35 -8.48
N GLU A 122 13.83 4.69 -7.81
CA GLU A 122 13.76 3.23 -7.76
C GLU A 122 13.45 2.61 -9.13
N PHE A 123 12.62 3.28 -9.94
CA PHE A 123 12.39 2.88 -11.34
C PHE A 123 13.68 2.92 -12.16
N LEU A 124 14.51 3.96 -12.01
CA LEU A 124 15.79 4.05 -12.71
C LEU A 124 16.73 2.89 -12.34
N TRP A 125 16.87 2.57 -11.06
CA TRP A 125 17.65 1.39 -10.63
C TRP A 125 17.07 0.09 -11.21
N ALA A 126 15.76 -0.10 -11.11
CA ALA A 126 15.12 -1.33 -11.58
C ALA A 126 15.20 -1.54 -13.10
N THR A 127 15.38 -0.46 -13.86
CA THR A 127 15.48 -0.50 -15.32
C THR A 127 16.93 -0.39 -15.83
N GLY A 128 17.93 -0.48 -14.93
CA GLY A 128 19.36 -0.48 -15.29
C GLY A 128 19.93 0.91 -15.63
N HIS A 129 19.30 1.98 -15.14
CA HIS A 129 19.73 3.37 -15.36
C HIS A 129 20.46 3.93 -14.13
N ASP A 130 21.42 3.18 -13.57
CA ASP A 130 22.09 3.52 -12.30
C ASP A 130 22.78 4.89 -12.33
N VAL A 131 23.46 5.23 -13.43
CA VAL A 131 24.13 6.53 -13.60
C VAL A 131 23.11 7.69 -13.58
N ALA A 132 21.94 7.50 -14.17
CA ALA A 132 20.87 8.49 -14.10
C ALA A 132 20.31 8.61 -12.67
N ALA A 133 20.18 7.48 -11.99
CA ALA A 133 19.72 7.43 -10.60
C ALA A 133 20.69 8.17 -9.66
N GLU A 134 22.00 8.02 -9.84
CA GLU A 134 23.03 8.76 -9.09
C GLU A 134 22.88 10.27 -9.24
N VAL A 135 22.66 10.75 -10.47
CA VAL A 135 22.43 12.18 -10.75
C VAL A 135 21.17 12.69 -10.02
N ILE A 136 20.08 11.93 -10.04
CA ILE A 136 18.83 12.30 -9.35
C ILE A 136 19.01 12.27 -7.82
N ALA A 137 19.74 11.27 -7.29
CA ALA A 137 19.99 11.11 -5.86
C ALA A 137 20.91 12.20 -5.29
N ALA A 138 21.82 12.75 -6.10
CA ALA A 138 22.69 13.88 -5.72
C ALA A 138 21.92 15.18 -5.44
N GLY A 139 20.65 15.27 -5.86
CA GLY A 139 19.79 16.42 -5.67
C GLY A 139 19.87 17.45 -6.80
N PRO A 140 19.15 18.58 -6.69
CA PRO A 140 19.04 19.54 -7.78
C PRO A 140 20.38 20.18 -8.14
N ALA A 141 20.83 19.96 -9.38
CA ALA A 141 22.02 20.58 -9.96
C ALA A 141 21.76 21.06 -11.39
N ALA A 142 22.60 21.96 -11.88
CA ALA A 142 22.56 22.35 -13.29
C ALA A 142 22.95 21.16 -14.16
N LEU A 143 22.05 20.76 -15.07
CA LEU A 143 22.30 19.72 -16.06
C LEU A 143 22.59 20.38 -17.41
N THR A 144 23.43 19.73 -18.21
CA THR A 144 23.53 20.05 -19.64
C THR A 144 22.20 19.77 -20.34
N ALA A 145 21.98 20.39 -21.50
CA ALA A 145 20.77 20.17 -22.28
C ALA A 145 20.58 18.68 -22.67
N ALA A 146 21.67 17.96 -22.93
CA ALA A 146 21.64 16.54 -23.26
C ALA A 146 21.22 15.68 -22.07
N GLU A 147 21.80 15.90 -20.89
CA GLU A 147 21.43 15.20 -19.65
C GLU A 147 19.96 15.47 -19.30
N HIS A 148 19.54 16.73 -19.34
CA HIS A 148 18.16 17.11 -19.05
C HIS A 148 17.16 16.42 -19.99
N GLN A 149 17.45 16.39 -21.30
CA GLN A 149 16.59 15.72 -22.27
C GLN A 149 16.54 14.20 -22.04
N ARG A 150 17.66 13.58 -21.66
CA ARG A 150 17.69 12.15 -21.31
C ARG A 150 16.85 11.86 -20.07
N MET A 151 16.98 12.68 -19.02
CA MET A 151 16.16 12.55 -17.80
C MET A 151 14.66 12.71 -18.10
N LEU A 152 14.29 13.67 -18.96
CA LEU A 152 12.90 13.84 -19.38
C LEU A 152 12.36 12.64 -20.16
N SER A 153 13.19 11.97 -20.98
CA SER A 153 12.78 10.74 -21.67
C SER A 153 12.45 9.63 -20.67
N LEU A 154 13.34 9.39 -19.71
CA LEU A 154 13.16 8.38 -18.66
C LEU A 154 11.97 8.70 -17.76
N LEU A 155 11.78 9.99 -17.43
CA LEU A 155 10.63 10.43 -16.67
C LEU A 155 9.33 10.15 -17.43
N ARG A 156 9.28 10.37 -18.75
CA ARG A 156 8.10 10.02 -19.55
C ARG A 156 7.80 8.53 -19.52
N GLU A 157 8.82 7.68 -19.63
CA GLU A 157 8.66 6.23 -19.49
C GLU A 157 8.06 5.87 -18.13
N TYR A 158 8.62 6.40 -17.04
CA TYR A 158 8.10 6.23 -15.69
C TYR A 158 6.65 6.75 -15.53
N LEU A 159 6.30 7.87 -16.16
CA LEU A 159 4.93 8.39 -16.11
C LEU A 159 3.91 7.43 -16.74
N PHE A 160 4.31 6.58 -17.70
CA PHE A 160 3.45 5.54 -18.28
C PHE A 160 3.51 4.23 -17.52
N VAL A 161 4.71 3.79 -17.13
CA VAL A 161 4.93 2.53 -16.42
C VAL A 161 4.43 2.61 -14.97
N GLY A 162 4.45 3.78 -14.35
CA GLY A 162 4.16 3.96 -12.94
C GLY A 162 5.24 3.39 -12.03
N GLY A 163 4.89 3.26 -10.75
CA GLY A 163 5.74 2.72 -9.70
C GLY A 163 5.31 1.35 -9.20
N LEU A 164 4.22 0.78 -9.72
CA LEU A 164 3.73 -0.53 -9.29
C LEU A 164 4.84 -1.56 -9.51
N PRO A 165 5.38 -2.23 -8.47
CA PRO A 165 6.57 -3.04 -8.63
C PRO A 165 6.44 -4.16 -9.67
N GLU A 166 5.24 -4.73 -9.82
CA GLU A 166 4.96 -5.72 -10.85
C GLU A 166 5.00 -5.11 -12.26
N ALA A 167 4.42 -3.93 -12.46
CA ALA A 167 4.48 -3.23 -13.74
C ALA A 167 5.92 -2.83 -14.11
N VAL A 168 6.68 -2.33 -13.14
CA VAL A 168 8.11 -1.99 -13.31
C VAL A 168 8.91 -3.24 -13.68
N SER A 169 8.70 -4.38 -13.00
CA SER A 169 9.40 -5.64 -13.31
C SER A 169 9.10 -6.11 -14.74
N ARG A 170 7.81 -6.19 -15.11
CA ARG A 170 7.40 -6.62 -16.45
C ARG A 170 7.97 -5.69 -17.53
N TYR A 171 8.01 -4.38 -17.28
CA TYR A 171 8.62 -3.42 -18.20
C TYR A 171 10.13 -3.57 -18.29
N ALA A 172 10.84 -3.71 -17.15
CA ALA A 172 12.29 -3.87 -17.12
C ALA A 172 12.75 -5.13 -17.86
N GLU A 173 11.99 -6.22 -17.77
CA GLU A 173 12.29 -7.49 -18.42
C GLU A 173 12.03 -7.46 -19.94
N THR A 174 11.02 -6.73 -20.40
CA THR A 174 10.53 -6.81 -21.79
C THR A 174 10.80 -5.56 -22.63
N GLY A 175 10.96 -4.40 -22.00
CA GLY A 175 10.98 -3.08 -22.64
C GLY A 175 9.63 -2.63 -23.20
N LEU A 176 8.54 -3.38 -22.95
CA LEU A 176 7.23 -3.15 -23.59
C LEU A 176 6.22 -2.53 -22.62
N LEU A 177 5.68 -1.36 -22.96
CA LEU A 177 4.67 -0.67 -22.14
C LEU A 177 3.38 -1.49 -21.94
N ARG A 178 2.99 -2.30 -22.92
CA ARG A 178 1.79 -3.14 -22.83
C ARG A 178 1.83 -4.11 -21.66
N GLU A 179 3.03 -4.61 -21.30
CA GLU A 179 3.20 -5.59 -20.22
C GLU A 179 3.01 -4.91 -18.86
N ALA A 180 3.50 -3.67 -18.73
CA ALA A 180 3.17 -2.82 -17.60
C ALA A 180 1.66 -2.54 -17.53
N PHE A 181 1.03 -2.18 -18.65
CA PHE A 181 -0.42 -1.89 -18.69
C PHE A 181 -1.27 -3.09 -18.25
N GLN A 182 -0.89 -4.30 -18.64
CA GLN A 182 -1.58 -5.50 -18.18
C GLN A 182 -1.54 -5.63 -16.65
N ALA A 183 -0.39 -5.37 -16.01
CA ALA A 183 -0.29 -5.41 -14.55
C ALA A 183 -1.21 -4.37 -13.85
N HIS A 184 -1.39 -3.20 -14.46
CA HIS A 184 -2.32 -2.19 -13.94
C HIS A 184 -3.78 -2.62 -14.11
N ASP A 185 -4.13 -3.21 -15.26
CA ASP A 185 -5.48 -3.72 -15.51
C ASP A 185 -5.81 -4.86 -14.53
N ASP A 186 -4.87 -5.79 -14.32
CA ASP A 186 -4.98 -6.86 -13.33
C ASP A 186 -5.21 -6.30 -11.92
N LEU A 187 -4.47 -5.26 -11.52
CA LEU A 187 -4.62 -4.59 -10.23
C LEU A 187 -5.97 -3.87 -10.09
N ILE A 188 -6.42 -3.17 -11.13
CA ILE A 188 -7.71 -2.47 -11.14
C ILE A 188 -8.85 -3.48 -10.97
N GLU A 189 -8.81 -4.61 -11.69
CA GLU A 189 -9.80 -5.67 -11.55
C GLU A 189 -9.76 -6.32 -10.16
N ALA A 190 -8.57 -6.53 -9.59
CA ALA A 190 -8.44 -7.00 -8.21
C ALA A 190 -9.09 -6.04 -7.21
N TYR A 191 -8.87 -4.73 -7.35
CA TYR A 191 -9.55 -3.73 -6.50
C TYR A 191 -11.08 -3.77 -6.67
N ARG A 192 -11.59 -3.86 -7.91
CA ARG A 192 -13.02 -3.94 -8.20
C ARG A 192 -13.66 -5.19 -7.59
N ALA A 193 -12.97 -6.33 -7.65
CA ALA A 193 -13.42 -7.56 -7.00
C ALA A 193 -13.50 -7.37 -5.48
N ASP A 194 -12.50 -6.71 -4.89
CA ASP A 194 -12.44 -6.41 -3.46
C ASP A 194 -13.44 -5.36 -2.99
N PHE A 195 -14.07 -4.59 -3.90
CA PHE A 195 -15.13 -3.64 -3.52
C PHE A 195 -16.31 -4.31 -2.81
N GLY A 196 -16.49 -5.61 -3.02
CA GLY A 196 -17.45 -6.42 -2.27
C GLY A 196 -17.24 -6.39 -0.76
N LYS A 197 -15.99 -6.28 -0.29
CA LYS A 197 -15.65 -6.23 1.14
C LYS A 197 -16.12 -4.94 1.81
N TYR A 198 -16.46 -3.90 1.04
CA TYR A 198 -16.94 -2.62 1.57
C TYR A 198 -18.48 -2.55 1.68
N ALA A 199 -19.22 -3.53 1.15
CA ALA A 199 -20.66 -3.62 1.35
C ALA A 199 -20.98 -3.96 2.82
N PRO A 200 -22.01 -3.35 3.44
CA PRO A 200 -23.09 -2.54 2.86
C PRO A 200 -22.83 -1.02 2.87
N ARG A 201 -21.59 -0.56 3.13
CA ARG A 201 -21.32 0.88 3.37
C ARG A 201 -21.57 1.73 2.12
N VAL A 202 -21.20 1.23 0.94
CA VAL A 202 -21.41 1.85 -0.37
C VAL A 202 -21.53 0.73 -1.42
N ASP A 203 -22.37 0.90 -2.45
CA ASP A 203 -22.47 -0.06 -3.55
C ASP A 203 -21.22 -0.06 -4.44
N ARG A 204 -20.90 -1.21 -5.02
CA ARG A 204 -19.67 -1.42 -5.82
C ARG A 204 -19.59 -0.49 -7.03
N HIS A 205 -20.73 -0.17 -7.65
CA HIS A 205 -20.78 0.69 -8.83
C HIS A 205 -20.42 2.14 -8.47
N THR A 206 -20.92 2.67 -7.34
CA THR A 206 -20.49 3.98 -6.84
C THR A 206 -18.99 4.04 -6.56
N LEU A 207 -18.39 2.98 -6.01
CA LEU A 207 -16.94 2.94 -5.77
C LEU A 207 -16.16 3.01 -7.09
N ASP A 208 -16.60 2.27 -8.11
CA ASP A 208 -15.97 2.29 -9.44
C ASP A 208 -16.14 3.64 -10.15
N ASP A 209 -17.35 4.20 -10.13
CA ASP A 209 -17.65 5.54 -10.65
C ASP A 209 -16.72 6.59 -10.04
N VAL A 210 -16.54 6.57 -8.71
CA VAL A 210 -15.66 7.50 -8.01
C VAL A 210 -14.20 7.25 -8.35
N LEU A 211 -13.77 6.00 -8.46
CA LEU A 211 -12.40 5.64 -8.86
C LEU A 211 -12.07 6.20 -10.27
N VAL A 212 -12.94 5.93 -11.25
CA VAL A 212 -12.81 6.42 -12.63
C VAL A 212 -12.92 7.94 -12.69
N GLY A 213 -13.88 8.53 -11.97
CA GLY A 213 -14.07 9.97 -11.90
C GLY A 213 -12.85 10.71 -11.32
N VAL A 214 -12.18 10.13 -10.33
CA VAL A 214 -10.93 10.66 -9.77
C VAL A 214 -9.81 10.58 -10.80
N ALA A 215 -9.64 9.46 -11.50
CA ALA A 215 -8.63 9.30 -12.55
C ALA A 215 -8.77 10.38 -13.65
N ARG A 216 -10.01 10.60 -14.11
CA ARG A 216 -10.33 11.63 -15.12
C ARG A 216 -10.14 13.07 -14.63
N SER A 217 -10.11 13.28 -13.32
CA SER A 217 -10.01 14.60 -12.69
C SER A 217 -8.60 14.92 -12.18
N VAL A 218 -7.59 14.10 -12.49
CA VAL A 218 -6.21 14.28 -12.03
C VAL A 218 -5.70 15.69 -12.34
N GLY A 219 -4.99 16.28 -11.37
CA GLY A 219 -4.46 17.64 -11.47
C GLY A 219 -5.48 18.75 -11.22
N THR A 220 -6.78 18.46 -11.23
CA THR A 220 -7.86 19.44 -10.99
C THR A 220 -8.47 19.32 -9.59
N GLN A 221 -9.18 20.36 -9.14
CA GLN A 221 -9.90 20.31 -7.87
C GLN A 221 -11.08 19.33 -7.97
N ILE A 222 -11.16 18.40 -7.04
CA ILE A 222 -12.29 17.48 -6.92
C ILE A 222 -13.53 18.21 -6.40
N LYS A 223 -14.64 18.01 -7.09
CA LYS A 223 -15.99 18.33 -6.62
C LYS A 223 -16.80 17.05 -6.65
N TYR A 224 -17.42 16.66 -5.53
CA TYR A 224 -18.16 15.39 -5.44
C TYR A 224 -19.23 15.25 -6.52
N SER A 225 -19.93 16.33 -6.84
CA SER A 225 -20.94 16.36 -7.91
C SER A 225 -20.39 16.22 -9.34
N ARG A 226 -19.07 16.18 -9.54
CA ARG A 226 -18.45 15.96 -10.84
C ARG A 226 -17.82 14.57 -10.97
N LEU A 227 -17.77 13.81 -9.88
CA LEU A 227 -17.22 12.45 -9.89
C LEU A 227 -18.24 11.45 -10.46
N THR A 228 -19.52 11.63 -10.12
CA THR A 228 -20.63 10.89 -10.72
C THR A 228 -21.92 11.69 -10.49
N ASP A 229 -22.78 11.73 -11.50
CA ASP A 229 -24.11 12.36 -11.43
C ASP A 229 -25.18 11.37 -10.94
N ALA A 230 -24.85 10.07 -10.87
CA ALA A 230 -25.80 9.01 -10.55
C ALA A 230 -26.11 8.91 -9.04
N ARG A 231 -25.37 9.62 -8.19
CA ARG A 231 -25.36 9.42 -6.73
C ARG A 231 -25.34 10.75 -5.97
N SER A 232 -25.89 10.72 -4.76
CA SER A 232 -25.87 11.89 -3.89
C SER A 232 -24.43 12.25 -3.46
N PRO A 233 -24.10 13.54 -3.25
CA PRO A 233 -22.77 13.96 -2.82
C PRO A 233 -22.30 13.30 -1.51
N ALA A 234 -23.22 12.97 -0.60
CA ALA A 234 -22.91 12.25 0.63
C ALA A 234 -22.41 10.81 0.35
N THR A 235 -23.06 10.12 -0.59
CA THR A 235 -22.68 8.76 -1.02
C THR A 235 -21.32 8.77 -1.71
N VAL A 236 -21.09 9.74 -2.60
CA VAL A 236 -19.80 9.94 -3.27
C VAL A 236 -18.68 10.25 -2.26
N LYS A 237 -18.96 11.10 -1.26
CA LYS A 237 -17.99 11.41 -0.20
C LYS A 237 -17.62 10.15 0.61
N ASN A 238 -18.60 9.30 0.91
CA ASN A 238 -18.36 8.04 1.62
C ASN A 238 -17.53 7.08 0.76
N ALA A 239 -17.85 6.94 -0.52
CA ALA A 239 -17.09 6.12 -1.47
C ALA A 239 -15.62 6.57 -1.57
N LEU A 240 -15.40 7.87 -1.75
CA LEU A 240 -14.04 8.45 -1.77
C LEU A 240 -13.29 8.16 -0.47
N GLY A 241 -13.96 8.28 0.68
CA GLY A 241 -13.36 7.97 1.98
C GLY A 241 -13.00 6.49 2.15
N LEU A 242 -13.79 5.57 1.59
CA LEU A 242 -13.46 4.14 1.58
C LEU A 242 -12.25 3.86 0.70
N LEU A 243 -12.19 4.43 -0.52
CA LEU A 243 -11.04 4.28 -1.42
C LEU A 243 -9.75 4.87 -0.81
N GLU A 244 -9.85 5.98 -0.08
CA GLU A 244 -8.71 6.56 0.63
C GLU A 244 -8.22 5.69 1.80
N ARG A 245 -9.15 5.17 2.62
CA ARG A 245 -8.81 4.20 3.69
C ARG A 245 -8.20 2.93 3.11
N ALA A 246 -8.67 2.53 1.93
CA ALA A 246 -8.11 1.42 1.16
C ALA A 246 -6.76 1.73 0.51
N ARG A 247 -6.29 2.98 0.61
CA ARG A 247 -5.05 3.47 0.00
C ARG A 247 -5.00 3.30 -1.53
N VAL A 248 -6.17 3.21 -2.17
CA VAL A 248 -6.30 3.22 -3.64
C VAL A 248 -6.11 4.63 -4.18
N LEU A 249 -6.40 5.65 -3.36
CA LEU A 249 -6.18 7.05 -3.67
C LEU A 249 -5.78 7.85 -2.43
N HIS A 250 -5.21 9.03 -2.65
CA HIS A 250 -4.82 9.98 -1.61
C HIS A 250 -5.41 11.36 -1.89
N ARG A 251 -5.95 12.00 -0.85
CA ARG A 251 -6.40 13.40 -0.92
C ARG A 251 -5.24 14.36 -0.66
N VAL A 252 -5.15 15.38 -1.50
CA VAL A 252 -4.21 16.50 -1.38
C VAL A 252 -5.02 17.76 -1.09
N THR A 253 -5.12 18.13 0.19
CA THR A 253 -5.92 19.28 0.64
C THR A 253 -5.20 20.60 0.37
N ALA A 254 -5.94 21.60 -0.11
CA ALA A 254 -5.42 22.94 -0.26
C ALA A 254 -5.21 23.58 1.12
N VAL A 255 -4.14 24.36 1.23
CA VAL A 255 -3.78 25.10 2.45
C VAL A 255 -3.81 26.59 2.12
N SER A 256 -4.46 27.39 2.97
CA SER A 256 -4.65 28.83 2.74
C SER A 256 -3.40 29.66 2.97
N HIS A 257 -2.49 29.22 3.86
CA HIS A 257 -1.26 29.93 4.20
C HIS A 257 -0.12 28.94 4.41
N VAL A 258 1.09 29.33 3.99
CA VAL A 258 2.31 28.57 4.26
C VAL A 258 2.80 28.95 5.66
N GLY A 259 2.43 28.17 6.67
CA GLY A 259 2.85 28.35 8.06
C GLY A 259 2.80 27.03 8.81
N LEU A 260 3.65 26.86 9.83
CA LEU A 260 3.63 25.67 10.67
C LEU A 260 2.64 25.82 11.83
N PRO A 261 1.86 24.77 12.16
CA PRO A 261 1.71 23.52 11.42
C PRO A 261 0.89 23.72 10.13
N VAL A 262 1.36 23.16 9.00
CA VAL A 262 0.72 23.31 7.66
C VAL A 262 -0.76 22.93 7.68
N ALA A 263 -1.13 21.97 8.53
CA ALA A 263 -2.52 21.53 8.70
C ALA A 263 -3.48 22.63 9.19
N ALA A 264 -3.00 23.67 9.89
CA ALA A 264 -3.84 24.73 10.42
C ALA A 264 -4.56 25.54 9.33
N GLY A 265 -3.96 25.66 8.15
CA GLY A 265 -4.56 26.31 6.98
C GLY A 265 -5.32 25.36 6.05
N ALA A 266 -5.38 24.06 6.36
CA ALA A 266 -5.94 23.07 5.45
C ALA A 266 -7.48 23.16 5.38
N THR A 267 -8.02 23.13 4.16
CA THR A 267 -9.48 23.10 3.96
C THR A 267 -9.93 21.75 3.39
N SER A 268 -10.92 21.13 4.03
CA SER A 268 -11.55 19.90 3.53
C SER A 268 -12.44 20.12 2.30
N ARG A 269 -12.71 21.38 1.92
CA ARG A 269 -13.60 21.76 0.83
C ARG A 269 -12.88 21.93 -0.51
N ARG A 270 -11.58 22.21 -0.50
CA ARG A 270 -10.74 22.34 -1.70
C ARG A 270 -9.61 21.33 -1.61
N PHE A 271 -9.67 20.30 -2.45
CA PHE A 271 -8.65 19.27 -2.50
C PHE A 271 -8.53 18.71 -3.92
N LYS A 272 -7.37 18.12 -4.22
CA LYS A 272 -7.17 17.23 -5.36
C LYS A 272 -7.12 15.79 -4.85
N ALA A 273 -7.28 14.82 -5.73
CA ALA A 273 -7.05 13.42 -5.43
C ALA A 273 -6.07 12.82 -6.44
N ILE A 274 -5.20 11.95 -5.96
CA ILE A 274 -4.23 11.21 -6.77
C ILE A 274 -4.45 9.71 -6.51
N LEU A 275 -4.32 8.89 -7.55
CA LEU A 275 -4.37 7.44 -7.37
C LEU A 275 -3.08 6.94 -6.74
N ALA A 276 -3.12 5.70 -6.22
CA ALA A 276 -1.97 5.03 -5.64
C ALA A 276 -0.79 4.97 -6.62
N ASP A 277 -1.09 4.70 -7.90
CA ASP A 277 -0.09 4.57 -8.95
C ASP A 277 -0.45 5.40 -10.21
N LEU A 278 0.57 5.90 -10.91
CA LEU A 278 0.41 6.71 -12.12
C LEU A 278 -0.13 5.91 -13.31
N GLY A 279 0.32 4.66 -13.49
CA GLY A 279 -0.13 3.80 -14.58
C GLY A 279 -1.63 3.52 -14.49
N MET A 280 -2.17 3.41 -13.28
CA MET A 280 -3.63 3.28 -13.06
C MET A 280 -4.42 4.47 -13.62
N ILE A 281 -3.87 5.70 -13.56
CA ILE A 281 -4.55 6.90 -14.05
C ILE A 281 -4.80 6.76 -15.55
N HIS A 282 -3.79 6.31 -16.31
CA HIS A 282 -3.89 6.13 -17.76
C HIS A 282 -4.95 5.09 -18.12
N ARG A 283 -4.93 3.94 -17.42
CA ARG A 283 -5.87 2.85 -17.64
C ARG A 283 -7.31 3.26 -17.33
N LEU A 284 -7.55 3.86 -16.17
CA LEU A 284 -8.90 4.27 -15.72
C LEU A 284 -9.45 5.46 -16.51
N SER A 285 -8.60 6.37 -16.99
CA SER A 285 -9.04 7.53 -17.77
C SER A 285 -9.42 7.18 -19.21
N GLY A 286 -9.10 5.96 -19.67
CA GLY A 286 -9.27 5.56 -21.07
C GLY A 286 -8.28 6.29 -21.98
N ALA A 287 -7.15 6.76 -21.45
CA ALA A 287 -6.06 7.27 -22.25
C ALA A 287 -5.40 6.07 -22.95
N ALA A 288 -5.97 5.67 -24.08
CA ALA A 288 -5.31 4.77 -25.00
C ALA A 288 -4.11 5.53 -25.60
N LEU A 289 -2.91 4.97 -25.43
CA LEU A 289 -1.82 5.20 -26.38
C LEU A 289 -2.10 4.40 -27.65
#